data_AF-A0A1F9ADU2-F1
#
_entry.id   AF-A0A1F9ADU2-F1
#
_cell.length_a   1.000
_cell.length_b   1.000
_cell.length_c   1.000
_cell.angle_alpha   90.00
_cell.angle_beta   90.00
_cell.angle_gamma   90.00
#
_symmetry.space_group_name_H-M   'P 1'
#
loop_
_entity.id
_entity.type
_entity.pdbx_description
1 polymer ?
#
loop_
_entity_poly.entity_id
_entity_poly.type
_entity_poly.pdbx_seq_one_letter_code
_entity_poly.pdbx_strand_id
1 'polypeptide(L)'
;MADGDKKRIEYKGEAAEIVMMGKREKVAGFRGELFVVVVRYGHKDKAKYDVMPDSTSPADVDDLPKVRTFDNLGQAMIYALEMDRSKVKWKE
;
A
#
# COMPACT_ATOMS: atom_id res chain seq x y z
N MET A 1 -1.34 8.59 24.94
CA MET A 1 -1.60 7.95 23.63
C MET A 1 -0.74 8.70 22.64
N ALA A 2 0.38 8.13 22.21
CA ALA A 2 1.28 8.80 21.28
C ALA A 2 0.61 8.80 19.90
N ASP A 3 0.36 10.01 19.40
CA ASP A 3 -0.11 10.29 18.04
C ASP A 3 0.98 9.77 17.11
N GLY A 4 0.81 8.53 16.63
CA GLY A 4 1.80 7.88 15.76
C GLY A 4 1.96 8.72 14.51
N ASP A 5 3.18 9.19 14.24
CA ASP A 5 3.54 10.06 13.13
C ASP A 5 2.82 9.70 11.82
N LYS A 6 1.70 10.37 11.59
CA LYS A 6 0.95 10.28 10.33
C LYS A 6 1.79 10.96 9.27
N LYS A 7 2.55 10.16 8.51
CA LYS A 7 3.34 10.66 7.38
C LYS A 7 2.40 11.20 6.32
N ARG A 8 2.22 12.53 6.35
CA ARG A 8 1.58 13.27 5.28
C ARG A 8 2.52 13.30 4.08
N ILE A 9 2.00 12.95 2.92
CA ILE A 9 2.70 12.92 1.64
C ILE A 9 1.87 13.68 0.59
N GLU A 10 2.49 14.02 -0.53
CA GLU A 10 1.74 14.38 -1.74
C GLU A 10 1.55 13.12 -2.58
N TYR A 11 0.31 12.87 -3.01
CA TYR A 11 -0.02 11.72 -3.85
C TYR A 11 -1.16 12.09 -4.80
N LYS A 12 -0.97 11.81 -6.10
CA LYS A 12 -1.91 12.20 -7.18
C LYS A 12 -2.25 13.69 -7.21
N GLY A 13 -1.30 14.55 -6.82
CA GLY A 13 -1.49 16.01 -6.79
C GLY A 13 -2.33 16.51 -5.61
N GLU A 14 -2.63 15.67 -4.62
CA GLU A 14 -3.36 16.02 -3.41
C GLU A 14 -2.58 15.66 -2.15
N ALA A 15 -2.92 16.32 -1.04
CA ALA A 15 -2.42 15.93 0.28
C ALA A 15 -2.98 14.56 0.66
N ALA A 16 -2.10 13.65 1.05
CA ALA A 16 -2.41 12.28 1.38
C ALA A 16 -1.70 11.82 2.66
N GLU A 17 -2.14 10.69 3.21
CA GLU A 17 -1.65 10.12 4.45
C GLU A 17 -1.37 8.63 4.25
N ILE A 18 -0.18 8.17 4.62
CA ILE A 18 0.08 6.73 4.74
C ILE A 18 -0.58 6.27 6.05
N VAL A 19 -1.66 5.51 5.93
CA VAL A 19 -2.41 5.00 7.10
C VAL A 19 -1.93 3.61 7.53
N MET A 20 -1.29 2.87 6.61
CA MET A 20 -0.67 1.58 6.90
C MET A 20 0.54 1.36 6.00
N MET A 21 1.59 0.79 6.56
CA MET A 21 2.67 0.17 5.80
C MET A 21 2.85 -1.25 6.33
N GLY A 22 2.66 -2.23 5.46
CA GLY A 22 2.89 -3.64 5.73
C GLY A 22 4.37 -3.93 5.97
N LYS A 23 4.64 -5.12 6.51
CA LYS A 23 6.01 -5.55 6.76
C LYS A 23 6.74 -5.76 5.43
N ARG A 24 7.96 -5.22 5.33
CA ARG A 24 8.88 -5.52 4.24
C ARG A 24 9.35 -6.97 4.35
N GLU A 25 9.21 -7.71 3.27
CA GLU A 25 9.55 -9.13 3.24
C GLU A 25 10.30 -9.51 1.97
N LYS A 26 11.36 -10.29 2.13
CA LYS A 26 12.10 -10.86 1.02
C LYS A 26 11.34 -12.06 0.47
N VAL A 27 10.89 -11.96 -0.79
CA VAL A 27 10.15 -13.02 -1.48
C VAL A 27 11.00 -13.59 -2.62
N ALA A 28 11.04 -14.92 -2.72
CA ALA A 28 11.77 -15.59 -3.80
C ALA A 28 11.23 -15.15 -5.17
N GLY A 29 12.14 -14.88 -6.11
CA GLY A 29 11.77 -14.38 -7.44
C GLY A 29 11.73 -12.85 -7.57
N PHE A 30 11.75 -12.10 -6.46
CA PHE A 30 11.82 -10.63 -6.48
C PHE A 30 13.20 -10.13 -6.04
N ARG A 31 13.65 -8.99 -6.58
CA ARG A 31 14.98 -8.41 -6.30
C ARG A 31 14.99 -7.60 -5.00
N GLY A 32 13.91 -6.89 -4.69
CA GLY A 32 13.73 -6.12 -3.48
C GLY A 32 13.03 -6.89 -2.36
N GLU A 33 12.60 -6.12 -1.36
CA GLU A 33 11.65 -6.54 -0.33
C GLU A 33 10.27 -5.98 -0.70
N LEU A 34 9.26 -6.85 -0.65
CA LEU A 34 7.89 -6.51 -0.99
C LEU A 34 7.13 -6.02 0.23
N PHE A 35 6.25 -5.05 0.04
CA PHE A 35 5.36 -4.52 1.07
C PHE A 35 4.07 -3.98 0.46
N VAL A 36 3.05 -3.82 1.30
CA VAL A 36 1.78 -3.19 0.92
C VAL A 36 1.64 -1.87 1.65
N VAL A 37 1.25 -0.81 0.96
CA VAL A 37 0.96 0.50 1.56
C VAL A 37 -0.51 0.81 1.38
N VAL A 38 -1.13 1.41 2.39
CA VAL A 38 -2.47 2.01 2.26
C VAL A 38 -2.34 3.52 2.37
N VAL A 39 -2.76 4.21 1.31
CA VAL A 39 -2.70 5.67 1.21
C VAL A 39 -4.11 6.23 1.21
N ARG A 40 -4.41 7.12 2.16
CA ARG A 40 -5.65 7.88 2.19
C ARG A 40 -5.43 9.23 1.51
N TYR A 41 -6.32 9.61 0.59
CA TYR A 41 -6.31 10.92 -0.06
C TYR A 41 -7.73 11.46 -0.27
N GLY A 42 -7.84 12.73 -0.62
CA GLY A 42 -9.11 13.45 -0.78
C GLY A 42 -9.72 13.99 0.52
N HIS A 43 -10.78 14.79 0.39
CA HIS A 43 -11.47 15.43 1.52
C HIS A 43 -12.06 14.41 2.50
N LYS A 44 -12.23 14.77 3.78
CA LYS A 44 -12.70 13.84 4.84
C LYS A 44 -13.98 13.09 4.47
N ASP A 45 -14.92 13.74 3.80
CA ASP A 45 -16.23 13.19 3.42
C ASP A 45 -16.21 12.38 2.11
N LYS A 46 -15.09 12.45 1.36
CA LYS A 46 -14.89 11.75 0.09
C LYS A 46 -13.53 11.05 0.04
N ALA A 47 -13.05 10.61 1.20
CA ALA A 47 -11.73 10.02 1.31
C ALA A 47 -11.67 8.72 0.48
N LYS A 48 -10.61 8.58 -0.30
CA LYS A 48 -10.27 7.38 -1.04
C LYS A 48 -9.06 6.71 -0.40
N TYR A 49 -8.99 5.40 -0.57
CA TYR A 49 -7.93 4.56 0.00
C TYR A 49 -7.33 3.72 -1.11
N ASP A 50 -6.10 4.02 -1.51
CA ASP A 50 -5.35 3.19 -2.45
C ASP A 50 -4.54 2.16 -1.66
N VAL A 51 -4.70 0.89 -2.03
CA VAL A 51 -3.86 -0.21 -1.58
C VAL A 51 -2.82 -0.47 -2.66
N MET A 52 -1.56 -0.24 -2.32
CA MET A 52 -0.43 -0.24 -3.25
C MET A 52 0.57 -1.34 -2.86
N PRO A 53 0.73 -2.37 -3.70
CA PRO A 53 1.90 -3.24 -3.66
C PRO A 53 3.14 -2.43 -4.08
N ASP A 54 4.24 -2.60 -3.38
CA ASP A 54 5.48 -1.88 -3.67
C ASP A 54 6.72 -2.75 -3.33
N SER A 55 7.86 -2.38 -3.90
CA SER A 55 9.15 -3.03 -3.70
C SER A 55 10.25 -2.02 -3.41
N THR A 56 11.22 -2.40 -2.58
CA THR A 56 12.44 -1.61 -2.38
C THR A 56 13.39 -1.62 -3.58
N SER A 57 13.09 -2.42 -4.61
CA SER A 57 13.84 -2.48 -5.87
C SER A 57 12.99 -1.99 -7.03
N PRO A 58 13.42 -0.97 -7.79
CA PRO A 58 12.67 -0.47 -8.95
C PRO A 58 12.54 -1.51 -10.08
N ALA A 59 13.42 -2.51 -10.11
CA ALA A 59 13.37 -3.59 -11.11
C ALA A 59 12.22 -4.58 -10.91
N ASP A 60 11.48 -4.50 -9.80
CA ASP A 60 10.33 -5.36 -9.54
C ASP A 60 9.00 -4.72 -9.94
N VAL A 61 8.97 -3.41 -10.23
CA VAL A 61 7.75 -2.60 -10.34
C VAL A 61 6.79 -3.16 -11.40
N ASP A 62 7.32 -3.65 -12.52
CA ASP A 62 6.50 -4.20 -13.62
C ASP A 62 5.86 -5.56 -13.28
N ASP A 63 6.41 -6.28 -12.29
CA ASP A 63 5.92 -7.57 -11.81
C ASP A 63 4.94 -7.43 -10.62
N LEU A 64 4.65 -6.20 -10.17
CA LEU A 64 3.78 -5.97 -9.01
C LEU A 64 2.30 -5.96 -9.40
N PRO A 65 1.39 -6.43 -8.52
CA PRO A 65 -0.03 -6.29 -8.76
C PRO A 65 -0.45 -4.82 -8.81
N LYS A 66 -1.53 -4.54 -9.54
CA LYS A 66 -2.02 -3.17 -9.71
C LYS A 66 -2.56 -2.60 -8.41
N VAL A 67 -2.39 -1.29 -8.25
CA VAL A 67 -3.02 -0.51 -7.18
C VAL A 67 -4.55 -0.66 -7.26
N ARG A 68 -5.19 -0.84 -6.10
CA ARG A 68 -6.65 -0.91 -6.00
C ARG A 68 -7.17 0.19 -5.08
N THR A 69 -8.18 0.91 -5.55
CA THR A 69 -8.82 2.01 -4.83
C THR A 69 -10.11 1.56 -4.16
N PHE A 70 -10.34 2.04 -2.94
CA PHE A 70 -11.53 1.81 -2.14
C PHE A 70 -12.10 3.12 -1.58
N ASP A 71 -13.39 3.12 -1.31
CA ASP A 71 -14.10 4.26 -0.70
C ASP A 71 -14.27 4.09 0.82
N ASN A 72 -13.82 2.94 1.35
CA ASN A 72 -13.97 2.54 2.73
C ASN A 72 -12.64 2.00 3.27
N LEU A 73 -12.20 2.56 4.41
CA LEU A 73 -10.95 2.16 5.05
C LEU A 73 -10.97 0.68 5.47
N GLY A 74 -12.09 0.18 6.02
CA GLY A 74 -12.20 -1.21 6.45
C GLY A 74 -11.97 -2.20 5.30
N GLN A 75 -12.58 -1.95 4.14
CA GLN A 75 -12.36 -2.77 2.94
C GLN A 75 -10.91 -2.68 2.44
N ALA A 76 -10.33 -1.47 2.42
CA ALA A 76 -8.93 -1.29 2.04
C ALA A 76 -7.98 -2.07 2.96
N MET A 77 -8.23 -2.05 4.28
CA MET A 77 -7.41 -2.76 5.26
C MET A 77 -7.54 -4.28 5.13
N ILE A 78 -8.75 -4.81 4.95
CA ILE A 78 -8.96 -6.25 4.72
C ILE A 78 -8.19 -6.69 3.47
N TYR A 79 -8.37 -5.98 2.36
CA TYR A 79 -7.66 -6.29 1.12
C TYR A 79 -6.14 -6.16 1.28
N ALA A 80 -5.66 -5.13 1.97
CA ALA A 80 -4.23 -4.96 2.22
C ALA A 80 -3.63 -6.11 3.03
N LEU A 81 -4.34 -6.64 4.03
CA LEU A 81 -3.91 -7.80 4.81
C LEU A 81 -3.91 -9.09 3.97
N GLU A 82 -4.89 -9.28 3.10
CA GLU A 82 -4.93 -10.41 2.14
C GLU A 82 -3.76 -10.33 1.15
N MET A 83 -3.48 -9.14 0.62
CA MET A 83 -2.32 -8.88 -0.23
C MET A 83 -1.01 -9.15 0.51
N ASP A 84 -0.86 -8.66 1.74
CA ASP A 84 0.36 -8.81 2.53
C ASP A 84 0.69 -10.29 2.80
N ARG A 85 -0.34 -11.12 3.01
CA ARG A 85 -0.22 -12.58 3.19
C ARG A 85 0.06 -13.35 1.90
N SER A 86 -0.19 -12.76 0.73
CA SER A 86 -0.10 -13.43 -0.57
C SER A 86 1.06 -12.96 -1.44
N LYS A 87 2.03 -12.22 -0.89
CA LYS A 87 3.21 -11.71 -1.62
C LYS A 87 3.95 -12.76 -2.44
N VAL A 88 4.00 -14.01 -1.96
CA VAL A 88 4.62 -15.14 -2.68
C VAL A 88 3.96 -15.47 -4.02
N LYS A 89 2.72 -15.03 -4.24
CA LYS A 89 1.92 -15.26 -5.46
C LYS A 89 1.89 -14.06 -6.40
N TRP A 90 2.59 -12.98 -6.09
CA TRP A 90 2.50 -11.75 -6.89
C TRP A 90 3.18 -11.87 -8.25
N LYS A 91 4.04 -12.87 -8.44
CA LYS A 91 4.77 -13.14 -9.68
C LYS A 91 4.08 -14.16 -10.60
N GLU A 92 2.79 -14.44 -10.39
CA GLU A 92 2.00 -15.40 -11.18
C GLU A 92 1.36 -14.78 -12.41
#